data_AF-A0A9R1NQ81-F1
#
_entry.id   AF-A0A9R1NQ81-F1
#
_cell.length_a   1.000
_cell.length_b   1.000
_cell.length_c   1.000
_cell.angle_alpha   90.00
_cell.angle_beta   90.00
_cell.angle_gamma   90.00
#
_symmetry.space_group_name_H-M   'P 1'
#
loop_
_entity.id
_entity.type
_entity.pdbx_description
1 polymer ?
#
loop_
_entity_poly.entity_id
_entity_poly.type
_entity_poly.pdbx_seq_one_letter_code
_entity_poly.pdbx_strand_id
1 'polypeptide(L)'
;MAPRFLACFGRGGATASAPEPVEDLAPGPVLVELFSSQGCAASPEADALDKLAQAVRDAPRYPSPAMKVKFQRPNPSTLQASFTGALHSRVDGGGSVLVALYESGVVTDCGRGENKGKSLLNDHVVRRLEKVAAVRDGASARKAVSGSVQFPLWDDFRATKCGLVLFVQNSALQVLGVQHFDLPDNV
;
A
#
# COMPACT_ATOMS: atom_id res chain seq x y z
N MET A 1 6.89 74.16 14.45
CA MET A 1 8.29 73.80 14.75
C MET A 1 8.28 72.43 15.43
N ALA A 2 8.94 71.43 14.85
CA ALA A 2 9.16 70.10 15.44
C ALA A 2 10.46 70.09 16.28
N PRO A 3 10.73 69.05 17.10
CA PRO A 3 11.21 67.73 16.62
C PRO A 3 10.40 66.56 17.25
N ARG A 4 10.06 65.46 16.56
CA ARG A 4 10.83 64.32 16.02
C ARG A 4 11.67 63.54 17.05
N PHE A 5 11.11 62.42 17.52
CA PHE A 5 11.84 61.20 17.86
C PHE A 5 11.11 59.98 17.27
N LEU A 6 11.85 59.17 16.52
CA LEU A 6 11.43 57.89 15.92
C LEU A 6 11.60 56.76 16.95
N ALA A 7 10.64 55.84 16.99
CA ALA A 7 10.90 54.45 17.35
C ALA A 7 9.93 53.54 16.57
N CYS A 8 10.48 52.75 15.65
CA CYS A 8 9.77 51.71 14.91
C CYS A 8 9.81 50.41 15.69
N PHE A 9 8.70 49.68 15.84
CA PHE A 9 8.74 48.21 15.92
C PHE A 9 7.42 47.58 15.43
N GLY A 10 7.53 46.87 14.29
CA GLY A 10 7.00 45.53 14.09
C GLY A 10 5.48 45.32 14.01
N ARG A 11 4.91 45.48 12.82
CA ARG A 11 3.58 44.97 12.45
C ARG A 11 3.72 43.48 12.07
N GLY A 12 3.35 42.57 12.97
CA GLY A 12 3.26 41.13 12.70
C GLY A 12 1.80 40.69 12.58
N GLY A 13 1.23 40.78 11.37
CA GLY A 13 -0.09 40.25 11.08
C GLY A 13 -0.04 38.73 11.02
N ALA A 14 -0.82 38.05 11.87
CA ALA A 14 -1.08 36.62 11.75
C ALA A 14 -1.91 36.38 10.47
N THR A 15 -1.25 36.01 9.39
CA THR A 15 -1.89 35.44 8.21
C THR A 15 -2.27 34.00 8.53
N ALA A 16 -3.57 33.72 8.63
CA ALA A 16 -4.09 32.37 8.56
C ALA A 16 -3.58 31.73 7.26
N SER A 17 -2.80 30.66 7.39
CA SER A 17 -2.34 29.87 6.25
C SER A 17 -3.57 29.30 5.55
N ALA A 18 -3.81 29.73 4.32
CA ALA A 18 -4.77 29.07 3.43
C ALA A 18 -4.41 27.58 3.32
N PRO A 19 -5.40 26.67 3.18
CA PRO A 19 -5.10 25.29 2.86
C PRO A 19 -4.35 25.26 1.52
N GLU A 20 -3.15 24.68 1.55
CA GLU A 20 -2.37 24.37 0.35
C GLU A 20 -3.27 23.61 -0.64
N PRO A 21 -3.23 23.93 -1.93
CA PRO A 21 -3.99 23.21 -2.93
C PRO A 21 -3.52 21.75 -2.91
N VAL A 22 -4.46 20.85 -2.62
CA VAL A 22 -4.25 19.42 -2.78
C VAL A 22 -4.09 19.22 -4.28
N GLU A 23 -2.86 19.05 -4.76
CA GLU A 23 -2.59 18.60 -6.12
C GLU A 23 -3.48 17.39 -6.39
N ASP A 24 -4.11 17.36 -7.57
CA ASP A 24 -4.99 16.30 -8.03
C ASP A 24 -4.17 15.01 -8.21
N LEU A 25 -3.86 14.39 -7.08
CA LEU A 25 -3.06 13.19 -6.97
C LEU A 25 -3.90 12.09 -7.61
N ALA A 26 -3.36 11.52 -8.70
CA ALA A 26 -4.01 10.42 -9.41
C ALA A 26 -4.63 9.44 -8.41
N PRO A 27 -5.90 9.04 -8.61
CA PRO A 27 -6.69 8.35 -7.60
C PRO A 27 -5.89 7.19 -7.00
N GLY A 28 -5.55 7.32 -5.72
CA GLY A 28 -4.80 6.31 -4.98
C GLY A 28 -5.53 4.96 -4.95
N PRO A 29 -4.81 3.86 -4.68
CA PRO A 29 -5.38 2.51 -4.70
C PRO A 29 -6.53 2.37 -3.71
N VAL A 30 -7.59 1.67 -4.13
CA VAL A 30 -8.73 1.29 -3.29
C VAL A 30 -8.52 -0.15 -2.83
N LEU A 31 -8.55 -0.40 -1.51
CA LEU A 31 -8.61 -1.75 -0.98
C LEU A 31 -10.04 -2.26 -1.07
N VAL A 32 -10.26 -3.30 -1.88
CA VAL A 32 -11.56 -3.95 -2.03
C VAL A 32 -11.44 -5.34 -1.44
N GLU A 33 -12.11 -5.58 -0.31
CA GLU A 33 -12.26 -6.91 0.25
C GLU A 33 -13.53 -7.55 -0.30
N LEU A 34 -13.38 -8.37 -1.35
CA LEU A 34 -14.48 -9.14 -1.93
C LEU A 34 -14.39 -10.61 -1.51
N PHE A 35 -15.36 -11.07 -0.74
CA PHE A 35 -15.51 -12.48 -0.40
C PHE A 35 -16.49 -13.13 -1.37
N SER A 36 -15.98 -13.87 -2.36
CA SER A 36 -16.82 -14.72 -3.21
C SER A 36 -16.73 -16.17 -2.73
N SER A 37 -17.84 -16.90 -2.84
CA SER A 37 -17.86 -18.35 -2.62
C SER A 37 -18.11 -19.04 -3.96
N GLN A 38 -17.12 -19.79 -4.43
CA GLN A 38 -17.27 -20.67 -5.59
C GLN A 38 -18.19 -21.83 -5.17
N GLY A 39 -19.50 -21.70 -5.40
CA GLY A 39 -20.52 -22.70 -5.02
C GLY A 39 -21.92 -22.17 -4.73
N CYS A 40 -22.12 -20.84 -4.60
CA CYS A 40 -23.44 -20.28 -4.36
C CYS A 40 -24.18 -19.99 -5.67
N ALA A 41 -25.14 -20.84 -6.05
CA ALA A 41 -25.96 -20.69 -7.26
C ALA A 41 -26.91 -19.46 -7.26
N ALA A 42 -26.97 -18.72 -6.14
CA ALA A 42 -27.82 -17.55 -5.96
C ALA A 42 -26.97 -16.28 -5.85
N SER A 43 -26.36 -15.85 -6.96
CA SER A 43 -25.79 -14.50 -7.07
C SER A 43 -26.31 -13.86 -8.36
N PRO A 44 -27.06 -12.76 -8.32
CA PRO A 44 -27.31 -11.99 -9.53
C PRO A 44 -25.99 -11.33 -9.96
N GLU A 45 -25.22 -12.03 -10.80
CA GLU A 45 -23.84 -11.66 -11.17
C GLU A 45 -23.75 -10.26 -11.80
N ALA A 46 -24.76 -9.84 -12.57
CA ALA A 46 -24.76 -8.54 -13.24
C ALA A 46 -24.96 -7.35 -12.27
N ASP A 47 -25.97 -7.41 -11.39
CA ASP A 47 -26.24 -6.35 -10.41
C ASP A 47 -25.14 -6.23 -9.35
N ALA A 48 -24.43 -7.34 -9.07
CA ALA A 48 -23.31 -7.36 -8.14
C ALA A 48 -22.10 -6.62 -8.69
N LEU A 49 -21.81 -6.75 -9.99
CA LEU A 49 -20.67 -6.09 -10.64
C LEU A 49 -20.85 -4.57 -10.70
N ASP A 50 -22.05 -4.08 -11.03
CA ASP A 50 -22.31 -2.63 -11.08
C ASP A 50 -22.25 -2.00 -9.69
N LYS A 51 -22.82 -2.68 -8.68
CA LYS A 51 -22.73 -2.25 -7.27
C LYS A 51 -21.30 -2.28 -6.77
N LEU A 52 -20.52 -3.29 -7.14
CA LEU A 52 -19.10 -3.37 -6.82
C LEU A 52 -18.32 -2.22 -7.46
N ALA A 53 -18.52 -2.00 -8.76
CA ALA A 53 -17.86 -0.91 -9.48
C ALA A 53 -18.23 0.46 -8.87
N GLN A 54 -19.49 0.64 -8.45
CA GLN A 54 -19.91 1.84 -7.74
C GLN A 54 -19.25 1.98 -6.37
N ALA A 55 -19.22 0.91 -5.58
CA ALA A 55 -18.52 0.90 -4.29
C ALA A 55 -17.03 1.23 -4.43
N VAL A 56 -16.37 0.75 -5.49
CA VAL A 56 -14.97 1.09 -5.81
C VAL A 56 -14.82 2.57 -6.17
N ARG A 57 -15.77 3.14 -6.92
CA ARG A 57 -15.75 4.56 -7.27
C ARG A 57 -15.93 5.46 -6.05
N ASP A 58 -16.81 5.08 -5.14
CA ASP A 58 -17.18 5.88 -3.95
C ASP A 58 -16.24 5.65 -2.76
N ALA A 59 -15.40 4.61 -2.82
CA ALA A 59 -14.48 4.29 -1.75
C ALA A 59 -13.51 5.46 -1.48
N PRO A 60 -13.27 5.81 -0.19
CA PRO A 60 -12.26 6.78 0.18
C PRO A 60 -10.90 6.40 -0.40
N ARG A 61 -10.25 7.36 -1.05
CA ARG A 61 -8.89 7.18 -1.57
C ARG A 61 -7.88 7.69 -0.56
N TYR A 62 -6.92 6.85 -0.26
CA TYR A 62 -5.78 7.21 0.57
C TYR A 62 -4.57 7.43 -0.34
N PRO A 63 -3.81 8.52 -0.14
CA PRO A 63 -2.62 8.76 -0.93
C PRO A 63 -1.62 7.63 -0.70
N SER A 64 -1.09 7.07 -1.80
CA SER A 64 0.01 6.11 -1.72
C SER A 64 1.20 6.73 -1.02
N PRO A 65 1.91 6.01 -0.13
CA PRO A 65 3.22 6.43 0.34
C PRO A 65 4.15 6.72 -0.86
N ALA A 66 5.10 7.65 -0.71
CA ALA A 66 6.14 7.86 -1.70
C ALA A 66 7.39 7.03 -1.37
N MET A 67 7.26 5.70 -1.36
CA MET A 67 8.39 4.80 -1.15
C MET A 67 9.11 4.53 -2.47
N LYS A 68 10.43 4.49 -2.41
CA LYS A 68 11.29 3.91 -3.43
C LYS A 68 11.78 2.56 -2.92
N VAL A 69 11.94 1.61 -3.83
CA VAL A 69 12.48 0.29 -3.53
C VAL A 69 13.77 0.05 -4.32
N LYS A 70 14.76 -0.56 -3.67
CA LYS A 70 15.94 -1.12 -4.31
C LYS A 70 15.95 -2.62 -4.06
N PHE A 71 16.00 -3.40 -5.13
CA PHE A 71 16.12 -4.84 -5.08
C PHE A 71 17.58 -5.30 -5.16
N GLN A 72 17.88 -6.37 -4.44
CA GLN A 72 19.14 -7.11 -4.55
C GLN A 72 18.82 -8.59 -4.41
N ARG A 73 19.57 -9.45 -5.09
CA ARG A 73 19.47 -10.90 -4.95
C ARG A 73 20.79 -11.42 -4.36
N PRO A 74 20.95 -11.45 -3.02
CA PRO A 74 22.23 -11.84 -2.39
C PRO A 74 22.65 -13.27 -2.73
N ASN A 75 21.68 -14.17 -2.93
CA ASN A 75 21.87 -15.55 -3.36
C ASN A 75 20.63 -16.03 -4.13
N PRO A 76 20.69 -17.16 -4.86
CA PRO A 76 19.58 -17.60 -5.71
C PRO A 76 18.24 -17.82 -4.98
N SER A 77 18.26 -18.12 -3.68
CA SER A 77 17.06 -18.40 -2.87
C SER A 77 16.60 -17.22 -2.01
N THR A 78 17.21 -16.04 -2.12
CA THR A 78 16.87 -14.88 -1.28
C THR A 78 16.75 -13.62 -2.11
N LEU A 79 15.61 -12.93 -1.99
CA LEU A 79 15.41 -11.59 -2.50
C LEU A 79 15.49 -10.59 -1.34
N GLN A 80 16.30 -9.55 -1.48
CA GLN A 80 16.34 -8.42 -0.55
C GLN A 80 15.67 -7.21 -1.19
N ALA A 81 14.78 -6.56 -0.45
CA ALA A 81 14.16 -5.31 -0.84
C ALA A 81 14.44 -4.24 0.22
N SER A 82 14.98 -3.11 -0.21
CA SER A 82 15.28 -1.96 0.66
C SER A 82 14.39 -0.78 0.28
N PHE A 83 13.62 -0.30 1.24
CA PHE A 83 12.65 0.77 1.07
C PHE A 83 13.15 2.06 1.68
N THR A 84 12.88 3.18 1.03
CA THR A 84 13.12 4.52 1.57
C THR A 84 12.13 5.49 0.98
N GLY A 85 11.53 6.33 1.82
CA GLY A 85 10.56 7.33 1.37
C GLY A 85 9.91 8.06 2.54
N ALA A 86 8.76 8.68 2.28
CA ALA A 86 7.93 9.29 3.32
C ALA A 86 6.52 8.68 3.37
N LEU A 87 5.95 8.63 4.57
CA LEU A 87 4.50 8.45 4.75
C LEU A 87 3.77 9.63 4.10
N HIS A 88 2.53 9.42 3.65
CA HIS A 88 1.64 10.46 3.12
C HIS A 88 0.35 10.66 3.92
N SER A 89 0.19 9.90 5.00
CA SER A 89 -0.94 10.00 5.93
C SER A 89 -0.40 10.09 7.35
N ARG A 90 -1.11 10.83 8.22
CA ARG A 90 -0.86 10.77 9.66
C ARG A 90 -1.22 9.36 10.16
N VAL A 91 -0.42 8.83 11.06
CA VAL A 91 -0.67 7.51 11.67
C VAL A 91 -0.98 7.70 13.15
N ASP A 92 -2.26 7.53 13.49
CA ASP A 92 -2.75 7.57 14.87
C ASP A 92 -2.87 6.15 15.45
N GLY A 93 -2.60 6.00 16.74
CA GLY A 93 -2.54 4.71 17.44
C GLY A 93 -1.25 3.92 17.17
N GLY A 94 -0.31 4.49 16.43
CA GLY A 94 0.89 3.80 15.94
C GLY A 94 0.56 2.72 14.91
N GLY A 95 1.59 2.03 14.41
CA GLY A 95 1.40 1.05 13.35
C GLY A 95 2.69 0.46 12.80
N SER A 96 2.59 -0.07 11.57
CA SER A 96 3.71 -0.66 10.85
C SER A 96 3.63 -0.35 9.36
N VAL A 97 4.80 -0.23 8.73
CA VAL A 97 4.93 -0.37 7.27
C VAL A 97 5.23 -1.83 6.98
N LEU A 98 4.35 -2.46 6.22
CA LEU A 98 4.38 -3.87 5.87
C LEU A 98 4.58 -4.01 4.36
N VAL A 99 5.14 -5.14 3.92
CA VAL A 99 5.28 -5.47 2.51
C VAL A 99 4.96 -6.94 2.25
N ALA A 100 4.07 -7.18 1.31
CA ALA A 100 3.69 -8.50 0.84
C ALA A 100 4.39 -8.81 -0.48
N LEU A 101 5.08 -9.94 -0.56
CA LEU A 101 5.52 -10.55 -1.82
C LEU A 101 4.44 -11.53 -2.27
N TYR A 102 3.87 -11.28 -3.44
CA TYR A 102 2.84 -12.13 -4.02
C TYR A 102 3.33 -12.82 -5.30
N GLU A 103 2.64 -13.89 -5.67
CA GLU A 103 2.76 -14.58 -6.95
C GLU A 103 1.39 -14.68 -7.63
N SER A 104 1.34 -14.42 -8.93
CA SER A 104 0.14 -14.52 -9.75
C SER A 104 0.21 -15.71 -10.71
N GLY A 105 -0.95 -16.14 -11.20
CA GLY A 105 -1.07 -17.28 -12.10
C GLY A 105 -0.74 -18.64 -11.46
N VAL A 106 -1.03 -18.79 -10.16
CA VAL A 106 -0.83 -20.05 -9.42
C VAL A 106 -2.03 -20.97 -9.68
N VAL A 107 -1.77 -22.10 -10.31
CA VAL A 107 -2.79 -23.11 -10.62
C VAL A 107 -2.81 -24.18 -9.52
N THR A 108 -3.99 -24.47 -8.98
CA THR A 108 -4.20 -25.52 -7.97
C THR A 108 -5.23 -26.54 -8.45
N ASP A 109 -4.82 -27.80 -8.57
CA ASP A 109 -5.72 -28.90 -8.92
C ASP A 109 -6.49 -29.41 -7.70
N CYS A 110 -7.81 -29.38 -7.78
CA CYS A 110 -8.67 -29.80 -6.68
C CYS A 110 -8.90 -31.32 -6.73
N GLY A 111 -8.19 -32.07 -5.88
CA GLY A 111 -8.31 -33.54 -5.83
C GLY A 111 -9.56 -34.08 -5.13
N ARG A 112 -10.25 -33.27 -4.31
CA ARG A 112 -11.39 -33.67 -3.47
C ARG A 112 -12.37 -32.49 -3.24
N GLY A 113 -13.56 -32.80 -2.72
CA GLY A 113 -14.59 -31.81 -2.37
C GLY A 113 -15.53 -31.46 -3.53
N GLU A 114 -16.35 -30.44 -3.33
CA GLU A 114 -17.35 -29.96 -4.33
C GLU A 114 -16.69 -29.51 -5.64
N ASN A 115 -15.47 -28.98 -5.56
CA ASN A 115 -14.68 -28.56 -6.72
C ASN A 115 -13.76 -29.66 -7.27
N LYS A 116 -13.93 -30.93 -6.86
CA LYS A 116 -13.09 -32.05 -7.33
C LYS A 116 -13.04 -32.11 -8.86
N GLY A 117 -11.84 -32.25 -9.40
CA GLY A 117 -11.60 -32.36 -10.85
C GLY A 117 -11.52 -31.03 -11.58
N LYS A 118 -11.66 -29.90 -10.86
CA LYS A 118 -11.42 -28.55 -11.39
C LYS A 118 -10.02 -28.06 -11.02
N SER A 119 -9.49 -27.13 -11.82
CA SER A 119 -8.27 -26.39 -11.51
C SER A 119 -8.64 -24.94 -11.19
N LEU A 120 -8.07 -24.41 -10.11
CA LEU A 120 -8.27 -23.04 -9.67
C LEU A 120 -7.05 -22.20 -10.05
N LEU A 121 -7.26 -21.15 -10.84
CA LEU A 121 -6.26 -20.14 -11.13
C LEU A 121 -6.36 -19.04 -10.07
N ASN A 122 -5.26 -18.76 -9.39
CA ASN A 122 -5.18 -17.73 -8.36
C ASN A 122 -4.15 -16.67 -8.74
N ASP A 123 -4.54 -15.42 -8.60
CA ASP A 123 -3.66 -14.26 -8.76
C ASP A 123 -3.39 -13.59 -7.41
N HIS A 124 -2.25 -12.92 -7.30
CA HIS A 124 -1.84 -12.17 -6.10
C HIS A 124 -1.82 -13.01 -4.81
N VAL A 125 -1.45 -14.28 -4.91
CA VAL A 125 -1.27 -15.17 -3.75
C VAL A 125 -0.10 -14.66 -2.94
N VAL A 126 -0.35 -14.17 -1.73
CA VAL A 126 0.72 -13.71 -0.83
C VAL A 126 1.59 -14.89 -0.41
N ARG A 127 2.87 -14.85 -0.77
CA ARG A 127 3.86 -15.89 -0.46
C ARG A 127 4.68 -15.52 0.79
N ARG A 128 4.91 -14.24 1.02
CA ARG A 128 5.59 -13.69 2.21
C ARG A 128 4.96 -12.36 2.61
N LEU A 129 4.96 -12.06 3.90
CA LEU A 129 4.55 -10.78 4.46
C LEU A 129 5.58 -10.38 5.51
N GLU A 130 6.27 -9.28 5.27
CA GLU A 130 7.37 -8.81 6.12
C GLU A 130 7.12 -7.41 6.64
N LYS A 131 7.64 -7.13 7.83
CA LYS A 131 7.60 -5.78 8.42
C LYS A 131 8.84 -4.99 8.05
N VAL A 132 8.64 -3.87 7.35
CA VAL A 132 9.71 -2.95 6.93
C VAL A 132 10.11 -2.04 8.09
N ALA A 133 9.13 -1.45 8.77
CA ALA A 133 9.36 -0.49 9.86
C ALA A 133 8.17 -0.42 10.82
N ALA A 134 8.44 -0.03 12.07
CA ALA A 134 7.40 0.39 13.02
C ALA A 134 7.13 1.89 12.86
N VAL A 135 5.86 2.28 12.97
CA VAL A 135 5.43 3.68 12.94
C VAL A 135 4.90 4.05 14.32
N ARG A 136 5.40 5.14 14.88
CA ARG A 136 4.97 5.63 16.20
C ARG A 136 3.62 6.32 16.10
N ASP A 137 2.92 6.38 17.22
CA ASP A 137 1.69 7.17 17.34
C ASP A 137 1.95 8.65 17.05
N GLY A 138 1.01 9.27 16.34
CA GLY A 138 1.07 10.65 15.89
C GLY A 138 2.13 10.93 14.81
N ALA A 139 2.66 9.91 14.12
CA ALA A 139 3.60 10.13 13.04
C ALA A 139 2.96 10.96 11.92
N SER A 140 3.66 12.01 11.47
CA SER A 140 3.13 12.94 10.48
C SER A 140 3.13 12.38 9.05
N ALA A 141 2.28 12.96 8.20
CA ALA A 141 2.11 12.65 6.78
C ALA A 141 3.32 12.99 5.88
N ARG A 142 4.51 13.25 6.46
CA ARG A 142 5.79 13.44 5.74
C ARG A 142 6.94 12.75 6.46
N LYS A 143 6.64 11.90 7.45
CA LYS A 143 7.66 11.21 8.22
C LYS A 143 8.47 10.31 7.29
N ALA A 144 9.77 10.56 7.22
CA ALA A 144 10.70 9.69 6.52
C ALA A 144 10.74 8.30 7.19
N VAL A 145 10.67 7.26 6.36
CA VAL A 145 10.74 5.85 6.75
C VAL A 145 11.70 5.13 5.81
N SER A 146 12.53 4.27 6.38
CA SER A 146 13.38 3.35 5.65
C SER A 146 13.46 2.01 6.37
N GLY A 147 13.73 0.95 5.61
CA GLY A 147 13.89 -0.40 6.14
C GLY A 147 14.23 -1.38 5.04
N SER A 148 14.89 -2.47 5.40
CA SER A 148 15.25 -3.55 4.47
C SER A 148 14.72 -4.86 4.99
N VAL A 149 14.15 -5.66 4.09
CA VAL A 149 13.62 -7.00 4.39
C VAL A 149 14.23 -8.01 3.42
N GLN A 150 14.27 -9.26 3.85
CA GLN A 150 14.70 -10.39 3.03
C GLN A 150 13.57 -11.40 2.92
N PHE A 151 13.32 -11.87 1.69
CA PHE A 151 12.33 -12.88 1.39
C PHE A 151 13.04 -14.17 0.98
N PRO A 152 12.85 -15.27 1.72
CA PRO A 152 13.24 -16.58 1.23
C PRO A 152 12.31 -16.97 0.07
N LEU A 153 12.91 -17.17 -1.09
CA LEU A 153 12.23 -17.55 -2.33
C LEU A 153 11.92 -19.05 -2.34
N TRP A 154 10.90 -19.42 -3.09
CA TRP A 154 10.50 -20.81 -3.30
C TRP A 154 11.13 -21.38 -4.56
N ASP A 155 11.07 -22.71 -4.69
CA ASP A 155 11.45 -23.40 -5.92
C ASP A 155 10.59 -22.90 -7.09
N ASP A 156 11.17 -22.78 -8.29
CA ASP A 156 10.52 -22.24 -9.48
C ASP A 156 10.05 -20.77 -9.37
N PHE A 157 10.64 -19.99 -8.45
CA PHE A 157 10.41 -18.54 -8.38
C PHE A 157 10.63 -17.88 -9.76
N ARG A 158 9.65 -17.08 -10.18
CA ARG A 158 9.69 -16.28 -11.41
C ARG A 158 9.33 -14.84 -11.09
N ALA A 159 10.30 -13.94 -11.19
CA ALA A 159 10.10 -12.51 -10.93
C ALA A 159 8.96 -11.91 -11.76
N THR A 160 8.82 -12.32 -13.02
CA THR A 160 7.77 -11.87 -13.95
C THR A 160 6.33 -12.21 -13.52
N LYS A 161 6.15 -13.16 -12.60
CA LYS A 161 4.85 -13.51 -12.01
C LYS A 161 4.63 -12.90 -10.63
N CYS A 162 5.60 -12.16 -10.11
CA CYS A 162 5.61 -11.68 -8.74
C CYS A 162 5.57 -10.16 -8.68
N GLY A 163 5.08 -9.63 -7.56
CA GLY A 163 5.11 -8.21 -7.25
C GLY A 163 5.23 -7.99 -5.75
N LEU A 164 5.57 -6.76 -5.36
CA LEU A 164 5.47 -6.31 -3.98
C LEU A 164 4.29 -5.36 -3.81
N VAL A 165 3.55 -5.53 -2.72
CA VAL A 165 2.57 -4.56 -2.23
C VAL A 165 3.03 -4.08 -0.87
N LEU A 166 3.45 -2.82 -0.79
CA LEU A 166 3.76 -2.14 0.45
C LEU A 166 2.53 -1.40 0.95
N PHE A 167 2.26 -1.48 2.25
CA PHE A 167 1.14 -0.75 2.85
C PHE A 167 1.45 -0.28 4.26
N VAL A 168 0.84 0.83 4.64
CA VAL A 168 0.92 1.39 5.99
C VAL A 168 -0.33 0.98 6.74
N GLN A 169 -0.17 0.29 7.86
CA GLN A 169 -1.29 -0.19 8.67
C GLN A 169 -1.16 0.32 10.10
N ASN A 170 -2.24 0.88 10.66
CA ASN A 170 -2.26 1.29 12.07
C ASN A 170 -2.56 0.10 13.01
N SER A 171 -2.49 0.33 14.32
CA SER A 171 -2.79 -0.68 15.35
C SER A 171 -4.24 -1.19 15.32
N ALA A 172 -5.17 -0.47 14.70
CA ALA A 172 -6.55 -0.90 14.46
C ALA A 172 -6.71 -1.72 13.17
N LEU A 173 -5.60 -2.10 12.53
CA LEU A 173 -5.53 -2.82 11.25
C LEU A 173 -6.05 -2.04 10.04
N GLN A 174 -6.34 -0.75 10.18
CA GLN A 174 -6.72 0.10 9.07
C GLN A 174 -5.52 0.37 8.17
N VAL A 175 -5.70 0.16 6.88
CA VAL A 175 -4.70 0.50 5.86
C VAL A 175 -4.83 1.99 5.50
N LEU A 176 -3.74 2.73 5.66
CA LEU A 176 -3.67 4.20 5.52
C LEU A 176 -3.00 4.64 4.22
N GLY A 177 -2.58 3.69 3.39
CA GLY A 177 -1.95 3.92 2.10
C GLY A 177 -1.27 2.65 1.60
N VAL A 178 -1.28 2.46 0.28
CA VAL A 178 -0.72 1.29 -0.41
C VAL A 178 0.14 1.76 -1.57
N GLN A 179 1.22 1.05 -1.88
CA GLN A 179 2.03 1.24 -3.06
C GLN A 179 2.46 -0.12 -3.61
N HIS A 180 2.30 -0.30 -4.91
CA HIS A 180 2.70 -1.50 -5.63
C HIS A 180 4.05 -1.28 -6.32
N PHE A 181 4.83 -2.37 -6.42
CA PHE A 181 6.09 -2.41 -7.15
C PHE A 181 6.20 -3.70 -7.94
N ASP A 182 6.50 -3.58 -9.24
CA ASP A 182 6.93 -4.71 -10.05
C ASP A 182 8.33 -5.18 -9.64
N LEU A 183 8.56 -6.49 -9.73
CA LEU A 183 9.90 -7.03 -9.62
C LEU A 183 10.59 -6.95 -10.99
N PRO A 184 11.83 -6.45 -11.06
CA PRO A 184 12.61 -6.49 -12.30
C PRO A 184 12.90 -7.94 -12.74
N ASP A 185 13.03 -8.20 -14.04
CA ASP A 185 13.27 -9.56 -14.56
C ASP A 185 14.56 -10.21 -14.04
N ASN A 186 15.53 -9.40 -13.62
CA ASN A 186 16.87 -9.83 -13.23
C ASN A 186 17.07 -10.05 -11.72
N VAL A 187 15.99 -10.05 -10.92
CA VAL A 187 16.05 -10.27 -9.46
C VAL A 187 15.65 -11.69 -9.06
#